data_AF-A0A2D6PB95-F1
#
_entry.id   AF-A0A2D6PB95-F1
#
_cell.length_a   1.000
_cell.length_b   1.000
_cell.length_c   1.000
_cell.angle_alpha   90.00
_cell.angle_beta   90.00
_cell.angle_gamma   90.00
#
_symmetry.space_group_name_H-M   'P 1'
#
loop_
_entity.id
_entity.type
_entity.pdbx_description
1 polymer ?
#
loop_
_entity_poly.entity_id
_entity_poly.type
_entity_poly.pdbx_seq_one_letter_code
_entity_poly.pdbx_strand_id
1 'polypeptide(L)'
;MNFIINFLFKIINIFLSNKDKKINIISKKEIDIEVEKNLDNNTENVCSRYFTLEEITKSETAVRQGIQNIPSKDQIFQTQQLCSVIMDRIRSHYNKPIRILSGYRCQELNKVIGGSKSSQHMALNNDAAIDFEFYDHHINLESVFHWITQISDIHFDQCIAEFLPEGWIHISYNTDSEKNRGKITRATKINNKTFYEQLGYAKWI
;
A
#
# COMPACT_ATOMS: atom_id res chain seq x y z
N MET A 1 8.02 15.53 -14.15
CA MET A 1 8.10 16.89 -14.74
C MET A 1 6.78 17.34 -15.40
N ASN A 2 6.11 16.49 -16.19
CA ASN A 2 4.88 16.87 -16.91
C ASN A 2 3.62 17.08 -16.05
N PHE A 3 3.55 16.53 -14.84
CA PHE A 3 2.36 16.64 -13.99
C PHE A 3 2.23 18.03 -13.34
N ILE A 4 3.35 18.60 -12.89
CA ILE A 4 3.43 19.94 -12.29
C ILE A 4 3.08 21.02 -13.32
N ILE A 5 3.54 20.86 -14.56
CA ILE A 5 3.25 21.77 -15.67
C ILE A 5 1.75 21.76 -15.99
N ASN A 6 1.13 20.58 -16.09
CA ASN A 6 -0.31 20.47 -16.34
C ASN A 6 -1.18 21.06 -15.21
N PHE A 7 -0.71 21.00 -13.96
CA PHE A 7 -1.41 21.59 -12.82
C PHE A 7 -1.31 23.13 -12.81
N LEU A 8 -0.11 23.67 -13.08
CA LEU A 8 0.11 25.11 -13.26
C LEU A 8 -0.75 25.69 -14.40
N PHE A 9 -0.84 24.99 -15.53
CA PHE A 9 -1.70 25.40 -16.65
C PHE A 9 -3.19 25.42 -16.28
N LYS A 10 -3.65 24.51 -15.41
CA LYS A 10 -5.05 24.44 -14.99
C LYS A 10 -5.41 25.59 -14.04
N ILE A 11 -4.51 25.95 -13.13
CA ILE A 11 -4.67 27.09 -12.22
C ILE A 11 -4.66 28.42 -13.00
N ILE A 12 -3.75 28.58 -13.95
CA ILE A 12 -3.70 29.77 -14.81
C ILE A 12 -5.00 29.92 -15.61
N ASN A 13 -5.55 28.83 -16.17
CA ASN A 13 -6.81 28.87 -16.92
C ASN A 13 -8.05 29.20 -16.05
N ILE A 14 -8.08 28.75 -14.80
CA ILE A 14 -9.15 29.12 -13.84
C ILE A 14 -9.13 30.63 -13.57
N PHE A 15 -7.95 31.22 -13.40
CA PHE A 15 -7.77 32.66 -13.22
C PHE A 15 -8.15 33.47 -14.46
N LEU A 16 -7.86 32.97 -15.67
CA LEU A 16 -8.16 33.68 -16.92
C LEU A 16 -9.63 33.60 -17.36
N SER A 17 -10.41 32.63 -16.86
CA SER A 17 -11.84 32.48 -17.22
C SER A 17 -12.80 33.44 -16.48
N ASN A 18 -12.34 34.08 -15.39
CA ASN A 18 -13.13 35.03 -14.61
C ASN A 18 -12.85 36.48 -15.05
N LYS A 19 -13.39 36.89 -16.21
CA LYS A 19 -13.11 38.22 -16.78
C LYS A 19 -13.81 39.42 -16.13
N ASP A 20 -14.70 39.24 -15.13
CA ASP A 20 -15.56 40.33 -14.64
C ASP A 20 -15.51 40.62 -13.13
N LYS A 21 -14.39 40.38 -12.45
CA LYS A 21 -14.18 40.91 -11.08
C LYS A 21 -12.80 41.54 -10.96
N LYS A 22 -12.76 42.76 -10.39
CA LYS A 22 -11.54 43.50 -9.98
C LYS A 22 -10.44 42.52 -9.60
N ILE A 23 -9.40 42.45 -10.42
CA ILE A 23 -8.24 41.60 -10.19
C ILE A 23 -7.52 42.21 -8.98
N ASN A 24 -7.78 41.69 -7.78
CA ASN A 24 -6.83 41.85 -6.69
C ASN A 24 -5.57 41.11 -7.13
N ILE A 25 -4.51 41.86 -7.39
CA ILE A 25 -3.20 41.30 -7.72
C ILE A 25 -2.69 40.67 -6.43
N ILE A 26 -3.00 39.39 -6.25
CA ILE A 26 -2.50 38.58 -5.14
C ILE A 26 -0.98 38.51 -5.31
N SER A 27 -0.24 38.78 -4.25
CA SER A 27 1.22 38.79 -4.31
C SER A 27 1.74 37.37 -4.62
N LYS A 28 2.88 37.27 -5.30
CA LYS A 28 3.52 35.97 -5.58
C LYS A 28 3.66 35.10 -4.32
N LYS A 29 3.95 35.72 -3.18
CA LYS A 29 4.07 35.07 -1.88
C LYS A 29 2.75 34.46 -1.39
N GLU A 30 1.63 35.14 -1.60
CA GLU A 30 0.31 34.61 -1.24
C GLU A 30 -0.12 33.47 -2.18
N ILE A 31 0.20 33.57 -3.47
CA ILE A 31 0.00 32.46 -4.43
C ILE A 31 0.85 31.25 -4.02
N ASP A 32 2.12 31.45 -3.68
CA ASP A 32 3.01 30.38 -3.26
C ASP A 32 2.49 29.70 -1.96
N ILE A 33 2.01 30.48 -0.98
CA ILE A 33 1.38 29.97 0.25
C ILE A 33 0.09 29.19 -0.04
N GLU A 34 -0.74 29.67 -0.94
CA GLU A 34 -2.01 29.03 -1.27
C GLU A 34 -1.81 27.77 -2.14
N VAL A 35 -0.77 27.74 -2.97
CA VAL A 35 -0.29 26.55 -3.68
C VAL A 35 0.28 25.53 -2.68
N GLU A 36 1.12 25.93 -1.74
CA GLU A 36 1.64 25.05 -0.67
C GLU A 36 0.51 24.46 0.16
N LYS A 37 -0.45 25.28 0.63
CA LYS A 37 -1.62 24.80 1.39
C LYS A 37 -2.51 23.84 0.60
N ASN A 38 -2.68 24.05 -0.71
CA ASN A 38 -3.47 23.14 -1.55
C ASN A 38 -2.70 21.88 -1.95
N LEU A 39 -1.37 21.92 -1.97
CA LEU A 39 -0.52 20.73 -2.15
C LEU A 39 -0.55 19.85 -0.90
N ASP A 40 -0.48 20.44 0.30
CA ASP A 40 -0.56 19.71 1.57
C ASP A 40 -1.92 19.00 1.72
N ASN A 41 -3.03 19.69 1.43
CA ASN A 41 -4.38 19.09 1.57
C ASN A 41 -4.70 17.97 0.56
N ASN A 42 -3.90 17.80 -0.49
CA ASN A 42 -4.14 16.80 -1.54
C ASN A 42 -3.05 15.70 -1.63
N THR A 43 -1.98 15.82 -0.83
CA THR A 43 -0.88 14.83 -0.76
C THR A 43 -0.89 13.96 0.49
N GLU A 44 -1.58 14.38 1.57
CA GLU A 44 -1.60 13.64 2.84
C GLU A 44 -2.21 12.22 2.75
N ASN A 45 -3.03 11.92 1.74
CA ASN A 45 -3.65 10.59 1.60
C ASN A 45 -2.96 9.69 0.55
N VAL A 46 -1.83 10.08 -0.04
CA VAL A 46 -1.19 9.28 -1.10
C VAL A 46 -0.22 8.25 -0.52
N CYS A 47 -0.40 6.96 -0.86
CA CYS A 47 0.57 5.91 -0.53
C CYS A 47 1.49 5.59 -1.70
N SER A 48 0.94 5.32 -2.88
CA SER A 48 1.71 5.10 -4.12
C SER A 48 0.87 5.46 -5.34
N ARG A 49 1.26 5.02 -6.54
CA ARG A 49 0.55 5.38 -7.78
C ARG A 49 -0.92 4.98 -7.78
N TYR A 50 -1.28 3.85 -7.16
CA TYR A 50 -2.64 3.32 -7.20
C TYR A 50 -3.32 3.18 -5.83
N PHE A 51 -2.62 3.49 -4.73
CA PHE A 51 -3.10 3.24 -3.38
C PHE A 51 -3.03 4.51 -2.52
N THR A 52 -4.02 4.66 -1.63
CA THR A 52 -4.07 5.75 -0.63
C THR A 52 -3.64 5.27 0.75
N LEU A 53 -3.21 6.18 1.63
CA LEU A 53 -2.90 5.82 3.02
C LEU A 53 -4.15 5.36 3.78
N GLU A 54 -5.32 5.89 3.43
CA GLU A 54 -6.61 5.45 3.95
C GLU A 54 -6.87 3.97 3.62
N GLU A 55 -6.67 3.53 2.37
CA GLU A 55 -6.81 2.11 2.00
C GLU A 55 -5.86 1.20 2.81
N ILE A 56 -4.65 1.67 3.06
CA ILE A 56 -3.63 0.89 3.78
C ILE A 56 -3.87 0.83 5.29
N THR A 57 -4.44 1.89 5.87
CA THR A 57 -4.67 2.00 7.33
C THR A 57 -6.07 1.59 7.73
N LYS A 58 -6.99 1.42 6.78
CA LYS A 58 -8.36 0.98 7.06
C LYS A 58 -8.36 -0.41 7.69
N SER A 59 -9.09 -0.55 8.79
CA SER A 59 -9.37 -1.84 9.41
C SER A 59 -10.76 -1.83 10.05
N GLU A 60 -11.62 -2.72 9.58
CA GLU A 60 -12.96 -2.90 10.16
C GLU A 60 -12.89 -3.32 11.64
N THR A 61 -11.84 -4.06 12.02
CA THR A 61 -11.60 -4.41 13.43
C THR A 61 -11.24 -3.18 14.24
N ALA A 62 -10.40 -2.28 13.72
CA ALA A 62 -10.06 -1.03 14.40
C ALA A 62 -11.30 -0.17 14.61
N VAL A 63 -12.13 -0.01 13.57
CA VAL A 63 -13.40 0.75 13.65
C VAL A 63 -14.33 0.15 14.70
N ARG A 64 -14.57 -1.17 14.68
CA ARG A 64 -15.44 -1.84 15.66
C ARG A 64 -14.94 -1.74 17.10
N GLN A 65 -13.62 -1.68 17.29
CA GLN A 65 -12.98 -1.64 18.61
C GLN A 65 -12.61 -0.22 19.05
N GLY A 66 -12.88 0.80 18.24
CA GLY A 66 -12.51 2.19 18.53
C GLY A 66 -11.00 2.44 18.54
N ILE A 67 -10.20 1.60 17.88
CA ILE A 67 -8.74 1.70 17.84
C ILE A 67 -8.31 2.69 16.76
N GLN A 68 -7.44 3.64 17.11
CA GLN A 68 -6.82 4.56 16.16
C GLN A 68 -5.63 3.87 15.48
N ASN A 69 -5.81 3.48 14.21
CA ASN A 69 -4.77 2.79 13.43
C ASN A 69 -3.89 3.78 12.65
N ILE A 70 -3.22 4.68 13.36
CA ILE A 70 -2.48 5.80 12.77
C ILE A 70 -0.97 5.46 12.70
N PRO A 71 -0.37 5.42 11.51
CA PRO A 71 1.07 5.17 11.37
C PRO A 71 1.91 6.42 11.69
N SER A 72 3.14 6.20 12.17
CA SER A 72 4.18 7.23 12.25
C SER A 72 4.75 7.57 10.86
N LYS A 73 5.54 8.64 10.74
CA LYS A 73 6.20 9.01 9.48
C LYS A 73 7.08 7.88 8.91
N ASP A 74 7.81 7.18 9.77
CA ASP A 74 8.66 6.05 9.36
C ASP A 74 7.82 4.85 8.89
N GLN A 75 6.68 4.61 9.54
CA GLN A 75 5.75 3.54 9.16
C GLN A 75 5.05 3.85 7.83
N ILE A 76 4.69 5.12 7.61
CA ILE A 76 4.20 5.62 6.32
C ILE A 76 5.26 5.37 5.25
N PHE A 77 6.50 5.80 5.47
CA PHE A 77 7.58 5.62 4.49
C PHE A 77 7.79 4.15 4.11
N GLN A 78 7.93 3.24 5.10
CA GLN A 78 8.09 1.80 4.85
C GLN A 78 6.94 1.21 4.02
N THR A 79 5.72 1.63 4.34
CA THR A 79 4.51 1.20 3.64
C THR A 79 4.46 1.72 2.20
N GLN A 80 4.84 2.98 1.97
CA GLN A 80 4.93 3.58 0.64
C GLN A 80 5.99 2.86 -0.22
N GLN A 81 7.12 2.46 0.37
CA GLN A 81 8.13 1.66 -0.34
C GLN A 81 7.56 0.31 -0.80
N LEU A 82 6.89 -0.43 0.09
CA LEU A 82 6.23 -1.68 -0.30
C LEU A 82 5.20 -1.45 -1.43
N CYS A 83 4.35 -0.44 -1.30
CA CYS A 83 3.29 -0.19 -2.29
C CYS A 83 3.88 0.17 -3.66
N SER A 84 4.89 1.04 -3.70
CA SER A 84 5.53 1.47 -4.95
C SER A 84 6.36 0.36 -5.61
N VAL A 85 7.11 -0.43 -4.82
CA VAL A 85 7.99 -1.48 -5.35
C VAL A 85 7.21 -2.74 -5.74
N ILE A 86 6.15 -3.09 -5.02
CA ILE A 86 5.43 -4.36 -5.19
C ILE A 86 4.02 -4.12 -5.71
N MET A 87 3.16 -3.44 -4.94
CA MET A 87 1.72 -3.41 -5.20
C MET A 87 1.38 -2.71 -6.51
N ASP A 88 2.07 -1.61 -6.83
CA ASP A 88 1.88 -0.89 -8.10
C ASP A 88 2.22 -1.76 -9.31
N ARG A 89 3.22 -2.65 -9.18
CA ARG A 89 3.62 -3.60 -10.24
C ARG A 89 2.57 -4.69 -10.42
N ILE A 90 2.09 -5.28 -9.32
CA ILE A 90 1.00 -6.27 -9.36
C ILE A 90 -0.25 -5.64 -9.99
N ARG A 91 -0.64 -4.45 -9.52
CA ARG A 91 -1.80 -3.70 -10.02
C ARG A 91 -1.69 -3.39 -11.52
N SER A 92 -0.49 -3.03 -11.98
CA SER A 92 -0.23 -2.72 -13.39
C SER A 92 -0.22 -3.98 -14.27
N HIS A 93 0.37 -5.07 -13.80
CA HIS A 93 0.43 -6.34 -14.55
C HIS A 93 -0.96 -6.91 -14.81
N TYR A 94 -1.79 -7.01 -13.78
CA TYR A 94 -3.15 -7.55 -13.92
C TYR A 94 -4.14 -6.54 -14.47
N ASN A 95 -3.83 -5.24 -14.38
CA ASN A 95 -4.73 -4.15 -14.76
C ASN A 95 -6.14 -4.25 -14.13
N LYS A 96 -6.24 -4.81 -12.91
CA LYS A 96 -7.49 -4.94 -12.13
C LYS A 96 -7.36 -4.32 -10.73
N PRO A 97 -8.40 -3.66 -10.20
CA PRO A 97 -8.38 -3.10 -8.84
C PRO A 97 -8.05 -4.15 -7.77
N ILE A 98 -7.10 -3.82 -6.90
CA ILE A 98 -6.69 -4.65 -5.76
C ILE A 98 -7.46 -4.18 -4.52
N ARG A 99 -7.98 -5.13 -3.74
CA ARG A 99 -8.59 -4.87 -2.44
C ARG A 99 -7.57 -5.15 -1.35
N ILE A 100 -7.27 -4.14 -0.55
CA ILE A 100 -6.43 -4.28 0.65
C ILE A 100 -7.31 -4.81 1.78
N LEU A 101 -6.96 -5.98 2.29
CA LEU A 101 -7.66 -6.62 3.42
C LEU A 101 -7.08 -6.17 4.76
N SER A 102 -5.76 -6.05 4.80
CA SER A 102 -5.02 -5.59 5.97
C SER A 102 -3.68 -5.03 5.52
N GLY A 103 -3.45 -3.74 5.77
CA GLY A 103 -2.18 -3.07 5.49
C GLY A 103 -1.42 -2.78 6.78
N TYR A 104 -1.28 -1.50 7.14
CA TYR A 104 -0.67 -1.11 8.40
C TYR A 104 -1.50 -1.57 9.60
N ARG A 105 -0.85 -2.03 10.67
CA ARG A 105 -1.48 -2.32 11.97
C ARG A 105 -0.66 -1.71 13.09
N CYS A 106 -1.25 -0.81 13.88
CA CYS A 106 -0.64 -0.39 15.14
C CYS A 106 -0.54 -1.61 16.10
N GLN A 107 0.32 -1.53 17.11
CA GLN A 107 0.57 -2.65 18.03
C GLN A 107 -0.71 -3.13 18.74
N GLU A 108 -1.58 -2.20 19.12
CA GLU A 108 -2.87 -2.50 19.75
C GLU A 108 -3.77 -3.29 18.80
N LEU A 109 -3.95 -2.82 17.56
CA LEU A 109 -4.74 -3.51 16.55
C LEU A 109 -4.18 -4.90 16.23
N ASN A 110 -2.87 -5.00 16.05
CA ASN A 110 -2.20 -6.27 15.77
C ASN A 110 -2.42 -7.28 16.90
N LYS A 111 -2.36 -6.84 18.17
CA LYS A 111 -2.66 -7.69 19.33
C LYS A 111 -4.11 -8.17 19.33
N VAL A 112 -5.07 -7.29 19.06
CA VAL A 112 -6.51 -7.64 19.03
C VAL A 112 -6.85 -8.63 17.93
N ILE A 113 -6.19 -8.52 16.77
CA ILE A 113 -6.34 -9.47 15.65
C ILE A 113 -5.65 -10.82 15.96
N GLY A 114 -4.78 -10.88 16.97
CA GLY A 114 -3.99 -12.07 17.29
C GLY A 114 -2.74 -12.23 16.41
N GLY A 115 -2.26 -11.12 15.83
CA GLY A 115 -1.03 -11.08 15.05
C GLY A 115 0.23 -11.30 15.90
N SER A 116 1.30 -11.77 15.25
CA SER A 116 2.60 -11.94 15.90
C SER A 116 3.16 -10.61 16.43
N LYS A 117 3.89 -10.66 17.56
CA LYS A 117 4.65 -9.51 18.09
C LYS A 117 5.76 -9.01 17.16
N SER A 118 6.15 -9.81 16.17
CA SER A 118 7.11 -9.45 15.13
C SER A 118 6.45 -9.29 13.75
N SER A 119 5.14 -9.03 13.70
CA SER A 119 4.42 -8.87 12.44
C SER A 119 4.91 -7.65 11.65
N GLN A 120 5.21 -7.85 10.37
CA GLN A 120 5.66 -6.81 9.45
C GLN A 120 4.57 -5.78 9.11
N HIS A 121 3.28 -6.10 9.37
CA HIS A 121 2.21 -5.10 9.28
C HIS A 121 2.38 -3.93 10.25
N MET A 122 3.14 -4.13 11.34
CA MET A 122 3.41 -3.05 12.30
C MET A 122 4.52 -2.10 11.86
N ALA A 123 5.26 -2.46 10.80
CA ALA A 123 6.33 -1.68 10.22
C ALA A 123 7.34 -1.13 11.24
N LEU A 124 7.86 -2.03 12.09
CA LEU A 124 8.75 -1.67 13.20
C LEU A 124 10.24 -1.83 12.86
N ASN A 125 10.58 -2.58 11.80
CA ASN A 125 11.96 -3.02 11.54
C ASN A 125 12.42 -2.81 10.08
N ASN A 126 12.12 -1.64 9.52
CA ASN A 126 12.35 -1.34 8.10
C ASN A 126 11.60 -2.29 7.17
N ASP A 127 10.45 -2.81 7.61
CA ASP A 127 9.60 -3.71 6.87
C ASP A 127 8.16 -3.21 6.82
N ALA A 128 7.39 -3.70 5.87
CA ALA A 128 5.95 -3.51 5.82
C ALA A 128 5.31 -4.79 5.26
N ALA A 129 4.01 -4.96 5.46
CA ALA A 129 3.25 -6.05 4.84
C ALA A 129 1.84 -5.63 4.45
N ILE A 130 1.31 -6.30 3.44
CA ILE A 130 -0.04 -6.14 2.93
C ILE A 130 -0.65 -7.52 2.68
N ASP A 131 -1.86 -7.69 3.19
CA ASP A 131 -2.77 -8.78 2.84
C ASP A 131 -3.74 -8.25 1.77
N PHE A 132 -3.80 -8.91 0.61
CA PHE A 132 -4.62 -8.44 -0.50
C PHE A 132 -5.30 -9.55 -1.30
N GLU A 133 -6.34 -9.13 -2.01
CA GLU A 133 -7.00 -9.88 -3.07
C GLU A 133 -7.38 -8.90 -4.20
N PHE A 134 -8.10 -9.37 -5.22
CA PHE A 134 -8.70 -8.51 -6.23
C PHE A 134 -10.19 -8.33 -5.97
N TYR A 135 -10.72 -7.14 -6.29
CA TYR A 135 -12.18 -6.93 -6.31
C TYR A 135 -12.86 -7.79 -7.40
N ASP A 136 -12.12 -8.12 -8.46
CA ASP A 136 -12.57 -9.01 -9.52
C ASP A 136 -12.34 -10.48 -9.11
N HIS A 137 -13.39 -11.15 -8.64
CA HIS A 137 -13.35 -12.55 -8.19
C HIS A 137 -13.04 -13.56 -9.30
N HIS A 138 -12.95 -13.15 -10.57
CA HIS A 138 -12.48 -14.01 -11.65
C HIS A 138 -10.95 -14.11 -11.73
N ILE A 139 -10.23 -13.24 -11.01
CA ILE A 139 -8.76 -13.33 -10.91
C ILE A 139 -8.40 -14.47 -9.96
N ASN A 140 -7.76 -15.51 -10.51
CA ASN A 140 -7.29 -16.65 -9.74
C ASN A 140 -6.05 -16.27 -8.90
N LEU A 141 -6.21 -16.19 -7.57
CA LEU A 141 -5.12 -15.86 -6.66
C LEU A 141 -3.99 -16.90 -6.65
N GLU A 142 -4.23 -18.17 -7.00
CA GLU A 142 -3.15 -19.15 -7.17
C GLU A 142 -2.23 -18.76 -8.33
N SER A 143 -2.81 -18.28 -9.44
CA SER A 143 -2.05 -17.78 -10.58
C SER A 143 -1.29 -16.49 -10.23
N VAL A 144 -1.89 -15.61 -9.43
CA VAL A 144 -1.23 -14.39 -8.93
C VAL A 144 -0.04 -14.75 -8.04
N PHE A 145 -0.24 -15.63 -7.07
CA PHE A 145 0.81 -16.10 -6.17
C PHE A 145 1.95 -16.78 -6.94
N HIS A 146 1.62 -17.65 -7.89
CA HIS A 146 2.61 -18.27 -8.76
C HIS A 146 3.38 -17.24 -9.59
N TRP A 147 2.70 -16.27 -10.21
CA TRP A 147 3.34 -15.23 -10.99
C TRP A 147 4.31 -14.39 -10.14
N ILE A 148 3.87 -13.92 -8.96
CA ILE A 148 4.73 -13.15 -8.05
C ILE A 148 5.98 -13.95 -7.69
N THR A 149 5.81 -15.22 -7.34
CA THR A 149 6.88 -16.01 -6.71
C THR A 149 7.80 -16.73 -7.68
N GLN A 150 7.37 -17.00 -8.93
CA GLN A 150 8.09 -17.82 -9.90
C GLN A 150 8.41 -17.12 -11.22
N ILE A 151 7.65 -16.10 -11.60
CA ILE A 151 7.73 -15.51 -12.95
C ILE A 151 8.18 -14.05 -12.90
N SER A 152 7.72 -13.30 -11.91
CA SER A 152 8.06 -11.89 -11.75
C SER A 152 9.47 -11.69 -11.20
N ASP A 153 10.06 -10.55 -11.52
CA ASP A 153 11.29 -10.00 -10.96
C ASP A 153 10.99 -9.05 -9.78
N ILE A 154 9.90 -9.31 -9.04
CA ILE A 154 9.56 -8.54 -7.84
C ILE A 154 10.37 -9.08 -6.67
N HIS A 155 11.22 -8.23 -6.10
CA HIS A 155 11.93 -8.53 -4.87
C HIS A 155 11.01 -8.27 -3.67
N PHE A 156 10.88 -9.26 -2.81
CA PHE A 156 10.02 -9.24 -1.63
C PHE A 156 10.68 -9.99 -0.48
N ASP A 157 10.27 -9.70 0.74
CA ASP A 157 10.81 -10.37 1.91
C ASP A 157 10.10 -11.71 2.15
N GLN A 158 8.78 -11.68 2.27
CA GLN A 158 7.94 -12.87 2.38
C GLN A 158 6.69 -12.75 1.49
N CYS A 159 6.31 -13.84 0.83
CA CYS A 159 5.04 -13.98 0.13
C CYS A 159 4.35 -15.26 0.62
N ILE A 160 3.13 -15.13 1.15
CA ILE A 160 2.36 -16.24 1.71
C ILE A 160 1.02 -16.36 0.98
N ALA A 161 0.73 -17.56 0.47
CA ALA A 161 -0.62 -17.94 0.09
C ALA A 161 -1.40 -18.30 1.37
N GLU A 162 -2.13 -17.34 1.95
CA GLU A 162 -2.90 -17.56 3.17
C GLU A 162 -4.31 -18.05 2.84
N PHE A 163 -4.53 -19.35 3.02
CA PHE A 163 -5.83 -20.00 2.84
C PHE A 163 -6.42 -19.90 1.43
N LEU A 164 -5.58 -19.85 0.39
CA LEU A 164 -6.02 -19.87 -1.00
C LEU A 164 -6.74 -21.20 -1.35
N PRO A 165 -7.72 -21.16 -2.29
CA PRO A 165 -8.13 -20.00 -3.10
C PRO A 165 -9.12 -19.03 -2.43
N GLU A 166 -9.72 -19.37 -1.30
CA GLU A 166 -10.76 -18.56 -0.64
C GLU A 166 -10.21 -17.45 0.28
N GLY A 167 -8.90 -17.46 0.55
CA GLY A 167 -8.21 -16.50 1.37
C GLY A 167 -7.54 -15.39 0.57
N TRP A 168 -6.30 -15.07 0.91
CA TRP A 168 -5.59 -13.92 0.37
C TRP A 168 -4.09 -14.17 0.19
N ILE A 169 -3.41 -13.22 -0.43
CA ILE A 169 -1.96 -13.20 -0.50
C ILE A 169 -1.45 -12.19 0.52
N HIS A 170 -0.59 -12.66 1.42
CA HIS A 170 0.24 -11.80 2.26
C HIS A 170 1.56 -11.53 1.54
N ILE A 171 1.97 -10.28 1.42
CA ILE A 171 3.28 -9.92 0.89
C ILE A 171 3.96 -8.86 1.74
N SER A 172 5.24 -9.04 2.00
CA SER A 172 6.06 -8.13 2.78
C SER A 172 7.31 -7.70 2.03
N TYR A 173 7.85 -6.55 2.43
CA TYR A 173 9.04 -5.95 1.85
C TYR A 173 9.87 -5.31 2.95
N ASN A 174 11.19 -5.51 2.89
CA ASN A 174 12.15 -4.76 3.68
C ASN A 174 12.74 -3.63 2.83
N THR A 175 12.78 -2.41 3.37
CA THR A 175 13.32 -1.24 2.66
C THR A 175 14.83 -1.31 2.47
N ASP A 176 15.53 -2.10 3.28
CA ASP A 176 16.88 -2.57 3.00
C ASP A 176 16.80 -3.78 2.05
N SER A 177 16.98 -3.51 0.75
CA SER A 177 16.71 -4.48 -0.32
C SER A 177 17.45 -5.81 -0.13
N GLU A 178 18.69 -5.74 0.37
CA GLU A 178 19.57 -6.90 0.61
C GLU A 178 19.07 -7.83 1.72
N LYS A 179 18.15 -7.35 2.57
CA LYS A 179 17.52 -8.16 3.63
C LYS A 179 16.27 -8.89 3.18
N ASN A 180 15.75 -8.61 1.97
CA ASN A 180 14.59 -9.32 1.46
C ASN A 180 14.94 -10.79 1.22
N ARG A 181 14.26 -11.68 1.95
CA ARG A 181 14.58 -13.12 1.93
C ARG A 181 14.00 -13.85 0.73
N GLY A 182 13.00 -13.29 0.05
CA GLY A 182 12.26 -13.99 -1.00
C GLY A 182 11.50 -15.21 -0.48
N LYS A 183 11.12 -15.27 0.80
CA LYS A 183 10.55 -16.47 1.42
C LYS A 183 9.14 -16.76 0.89
N ILE A 184 8.91 -17.98 0.40
CA ILE A 184 7.62 -18.42 -0.14
C ILE A 184 6.98 -19.40 0.84
N THR A 185 5.75 -19.15 1.25
CA THR A 185 5.04 -19.99 2.24
C THR A 185 3.57 -20.18 1.83
N ARG A 186 2.94 -21.24 2.32
CA ARG A 186 1.49 -21.45 2.24
C ARG A 186 0.93 -21.68 3.63
N ALA A 187 -0.19 -21.03 3.95
CA ALA A 187 -0.92 -21.25 5.18
C ALA A 187 -2.22 -22.03 4.89
N THR A 188 -2.45 -23.12 5.63
CA THR A 188 -3.69 -23.91 5.56
C THR A 188 -4.31 -24.09 6.93
N LYS A 189 -5.62 -24.32 6.99
CA LYS A 189 -6.30 -24.69 8.25
C LYS A 189 -6.55 -26.19 8.28
N ILE A 190 -6.04 -26.85 9.31
CA ILE A 190 -6.32 -28.25 9.61
C ILE A 190 -6.83 -28.31 11.05
N ASN A 191 -8.04 -28.82 11.26
CA ASN A 191 -8.66 -28.92 12.59
C ASN A 191 -8.66 -27.58 13.38
N ASN A 192 -9.05 -26.48 12.72
CA ASN A 192 -9.05 -25.11 13.25
C ASN A 192 -7.67 -24.54 13.67
N LYS A 193 -6.57 -25.22 13.35
CA LYS A 193 -5.21 -24.71 13.55
C LYS A 193 -4.60 -24.31 12.21
N THR A 194 -3.89 -23.20 12.21
CA THR A 194 -3.14 -22.74 11.03
C THR A 194 -1.79 -23.47 10.97
N PHE A 195 -1.49 -24.06 9.81
CA PHE A 195 -0.22 -24.69 9.50
C PHE A 195 0.46 -23.89 8.39
N TYR A 196 1.75 -23.61 8.56
CA TYR A 196 2.56 -22.91 7.58
C TYR A 196 3.56 -23.89 6.96
N GLU A 197 3.48 -24.06 5.64
CA GLU A 197 4.40 -24.85 4.84
C GLU A 197 5.34 -23.91 4.06
N GLN A 198 6.65 -24.05 4.23
CA GLN A 198 7.61 -23.32 3.43
C GLN A 198 7.81 -24.01 2.09
N LEU A 199 7.49 -23.31 1.00
CA LEU A 199 7.58 -23.85 -0.36
C LEU A 199 8.95 -23.59 -1.02
N GLY A 200 9.71 -22.63 -0.49
CA GLY A 200 11.05 -22.30 -0.97
C GLY A 200 11.37 -20.82 -0.86
N TYR A 201 12.26 -20.37 -1.74
CA TYR A 201 12.66 -18.98 -1.90
C TYR A 201 12.55 -18.57 -3.37
N ALA A 202 12.18 -17.31 -3.63
CA ALA A 202 12.18 -16.74 -4.96
C ALA A 202 13.60 -16.73 -5.53
N LYS A 203 13.72 -17.03 -6.82
CA LYS A 203 14.99 -16.95 -7.57
C LYS A 203 14.89 -15.77 -8.51
N TRP A 204 15.29 -14.60 -8.04
CA TRP A 204 15.43 -13.42 -8.88
C TRP A 204 16.65 -13.63 -9.78
N ILE A 205 16.44 -13.54 -11.09
CA ILE A 205 17.48 -13.77 -12.11
C ILE A 205 17.89 -12.42 -12.70
#